data_AF-A0A645DV21-F1
#
_entry.id   AF-A0A645DV21-F1
#
_cell.length_a   1.000
_cell.length_b   1.000
_cell.length_c   1.000
_cell.angle_alpha   90.00
_cell.angle_beta   90.00
_cell.angle_gamma   90.00
#
_symmetry.space_group_name_H-M   'P 1'
#
loop_
_entity.id
_entity.type
_entity.pdbx_description
1 polymer ?
#
loop_
_entity_poly.entity_id
_entity_poly.type
_entity_poly.pdbx_seq_one_letter_code
_entity_poly.pdbx_strand_id
1 'polypeptide(L)'
;MKLKIKTIFSALLPFILIISAYIFFTKTDTMTEQQLDIIKLSPYITFLIGSAIALKFNRNREFFTLIILTLCFIAINYIQANIGKTAAKDIYSIICILIPINILIFSFLKERGVLTLWGLIRIGFIISQLLFSYWVINSERRDILGMLNKSILPAKLSSITSISEPALAAFFITFIILVLRHIFYKSS
;
A
#
# COMPACT_ATOMS: atom_id res chain seq x y z
N MET A 1 -12.87 8.15 33.51
CA MET A 1 -13.70 8.11 32.29
C MET A 1 -13.11 8.87 31.10
N LYS A 2 -12.52 10.07 31.28
CA LYS A 2 -11.89 10.88 30.20
C LYS A 2 -10.75 10.17 29.42
N LEU A 3 -9.99 9.29 30.07
CA LEU A 3 -8.90 8.53 29.43
C LEU A 3 -9.39 7.53 28.37
N LYS A 4 -10.55 6.86 28.59
CA LYS A 4 -11.10 5.91 27.61
C LYS A 4 -11.60 6.63 26.35
N ILE A 5 -12.21 7.80 26.49
CA ILE A 5 -12.72 8.60 25.36
C ILE A 5 -11.59 9.05 24.45
N LYS A 6 -10.47 9.55 25.00
CA LYS A 6 -9.31 9.98 24.19
C LYS A 6 -8.69 8.81 23.40
N THR A 7 -8.60 7.63 24.01
CA THR A 7 -8.08 6.43 23.33
C THR A 7 -9.02 5.93 22.24
N ILE A 8 -10.32 5.88 22.50
CA ILE A 8 -11.34 5.48 21.51
C ILE A 8 -11.36 6.48 20.34
N PHE A 9 -11.32 7.78 20.64
CA PHE A 9 -11.30 8.82 19.63
C PHE A 9 -10.05 8.75 18.75
N SER A 10 -8.87 8.53 19.35
CA SER A 10 -7.62 8.37 18.59
C SER A 10 -7.62 7.11 17.71
N ALA A 11 -8.32 6.05 18.12
CA ALA A 11 -8.45 4.82 17.32
C ALA A 11 -9.47 4.97 16.18
N LEU A 12 -10.53 5.76 16.38
CA LEU A 12 -11.56 6.04 15.38
C LEU A 12 -11.14 7.10 14.35
N LEU A 13 -10.21 7.99 14.71
CA LEU A 13 -9.72 9.06 13.85
C LEU A 13 -9.35 8.59 12.42
N PRO A 14 -8.54 7.53 12.20
CA PRO A 14 -8.21 7.08 10.85
C PRO A 14 -9.44 6.58 10.07
N PHE A 15 -10.39 5.92 10.73
CA PHE A 15 -11.61 5.44 10.07
C PHE A 15 -12.51 6.59 9.65
N ILE A 16 -12.67 7.60 10.52
CA ILE A 16 -13.44 8.81 10.21
C ILE A 16 -12.81 9.55 9.02
N LEU A 17 -11.48 9.67 9.01
CA LEU A 17 -10.76 10.29 7.89
C LEU A 17 -11.01 9.54 6.58
N ILE A 18 -10.90 8.21 6.57
CA ILE A 18 -11.15 7.39 5.37
C ILE A 18 -12.60 7.55 4.87
N ILE A 19 -13.59 7.47 5.77
CA ILE A 19 -15.01 7.63 5.42
C ILE A 19 -15.26 9.03 4.84
N SER A 20 -14.70 10.07 5.48
CA SER A 20 -14.83 11.44 4.99
C SER A 20 -14.22 11.61 3.61
N ALA A 21 -13.02 11.06 3.37
CA ALA A 21 -12.35 11.11 2.08
C ALA A 21 -13.17 10.41 0.98
N TYR A 22 -13.80 9.29 1.29
CA TYR A 22 -14.70 8.60 0.35
C TYR A 22 -15.92 9.46 -0.01
N ILE A 23 -16.57 10.09 0.97
CA ILE A 23 -17.70 10.98 0.73
C ILE A 23 -17.28 12.16 -0.16
N PHE A 24 -16.11 12.77 0.11
CA PHE A 24 -15.60 13.84 -0.75
C PHE A 24 -15.27 13.36 -2.17
N PHE A 25 -14.74 12.14 -2.31
CA PHE A 25 -14.46 11.54 -3.62
C PHE A 25 -15.74 11.29 -4.45
N THR A 26 -16.88 11.01 -3.83
CA THR A 26 -18.15 10.89 -4.59
C THR A 26 -18.65 12.23 -5.15
N LYS A 27 -18.10 13.36 -4.70
CA LYS A 27 -18.47 14.70 -5.18
C LYS A 27 -17.51 15.28 -6.21
N THR A 28 -16.53 14.49 -6.66
CA THR A 28 -15.50 14.96 -7.59
C THR A 28 -16.03 15.19 -9.01
N ASP A 29 -17.19 14.61 -9.37
CA ASP A 29 -17.79 14.73 -10.71
C ASP A 29 -18.27 16.16 -11.06
N THR A 30 -18.44 17.02 -10.04
CA THR A 30 -18.86 18.43 -10.24
C THR A 30 -17.68 19.42 -10.24
N MET A 31 -16.44 18.93 -10.24
CA MET A 31 -15.25 19.77 -10.07
C MET A 31 -14.60 20.16 -11.41
N THR A 32 -13.98 21.35 -11.45
CA THR A 32 -13.22 21.84 -12.61
C THR A 32 -11.93 21.03 -12.82
N GLU A 33 -11.44 20.91 -14.05
CA GLU A 33 -10.20 20.18 -14.38
C GLU A 33 -8.99 20.58 -13.51
N GLN A 34 -8.85 21.87 -13.18
CA GLN A 34 -7.80 22.39 -12.30
C GLN A 34 -7.85 21.80 -10.88
N GLN A 35 -9.06 21.56 -10.34
CA GLN A 35 -9.25 20.95 -9.02
C GLN A 35 -8.91 19.45 -9.08
N LEU A 36 -9.25 18.78 -10.18
CA LEU A 36 -8.91 17.37 -10.39
C LEU A 36 -7.40 17.14 -10.45
N ASP A 37 -6.64 18.04 -11.08
CA ASP A 37 -5.18 17.92 -11.13
C ASP A 37 -4.52 18.12 -9.76
N ILE A 38 -5.05 19.01 -8.93
CA ILE A 38 -4.61 19.14 -7.52
C ILE A 38 -4.88 17.84 -6.75
N ILE A 39 -6.05 17.22 -6.96
CA ILE A 39 -6.40 15.95 -6.31
C ILE A 39 -5.44 14.83 -6.76
N LYS A 40 -5.11 14.75 -8.05
CA LYS A 40 -4.12 13.77 -8.58
C LYS A 40 -2.72 13.99 -8.00
N LEU A 41 -2.33 15.24 -7.73
CA LEU A 41 -1.02 15.57 -7.17
C LEU A 41 -0.95 15.32 -5.64
N SER A 42 -2.09 15.41 -4.95
CA SER A 42 -2.17 15.33 -3.49
C SER A 42 -1.50 14.10 -2.84
N PRO A 43 -1.55 12.87 -3.41
CA PRO A 43 -0.93 11.70 -2.78
C PRO A 43 0.59 11.80 -2.82
N TYR A 44 1.18 12.36 -3.88
CA TYR A 44 2.62 12.56 -3.99
C TYR A 44 3.13 13.51 -2.91
N ILE A 45 2.46 14.64 -2.72
CA ILE A 45 2.82 15.63 -1.70
C ILE A 45 2.66 15.01 -0.30
N THR A 46 1.56 14.28 -0.06
CA THR A 46 1.29 13.62 1.22
C THR A 46 2.37 12.61 1.58
N PHE A 47 2.77 11.76 0.62
CA PHE A 47 3.82 10.79 0.85
C PHE A 47 5.19 11.44 1.03
N LEU A 48 5.49 12.51 0.30
CA LEU A 48 6.76 13.24 0.41
C LEU A 48 6.88 13.90 1.79
N ILE A 49 5.85 14.64 2.21
CA ILE A 49 5.79 15.27 3.53
C ILE A 49 5.86 14.21 4.63
N GLY A 50 5.07 13.13 4.52
CA GLY A 50 5.09 12.03 5.48
C GLY A 50 6.47 11.39 5.60
N SER A 51 7.16 11.20 4.48
CA SER A 51 8.51 10.63 4.43
C SER A 51 9.54 11.58 5.08
N ALA A 52 9.46 12.88 4.80
CA ALA A 52 10.34 13.88 5.42
C ALA A 52 10.14 13.95 6.94
N ILE A 53 8.89 13.89 7.41
CA ILE A 53 8.55 13.81 8.83
C ILE A 53 9.11 12.52 9.44
N ALA A 54 8.88 11.37 8.79
CA ALA A 54 9.39 10.08 9.27
C ALA A 54 10.91 10.08 9.40
N LEU A 55 11.62 10.67 8.43
CA LEU A 55 13.08 10.83 8.48
C LEU A 55 13.50 11.73 9.66
N LYS A 56 12.84 12.88 9.84
CA LYS A 56 13.13 13.83 10.93
C LYS A 56 12.96 13.22 12.32
N PHE A 57 11.98 12.33 12.50
CA PHE A 57 11.73 11.63 13.76
C PHE A 57 12.47 10.30 13.90
N ASN A 58 13.42 9.97 13.00
CA ASN A 58 14.13 8.68 12.96
C ASN A 58 13.20 7.45 12.89
N ARG A 59 11.98 7.66 12.37
CA ARG A 59 10.94 6.65 12.16
C ARG A 59 11.16 5.93 10.85
N ASN A 60 12.26 5.18 10.81
CA ASN A 60 12.79 4.62 9.57
C ASN A 60 11.87 3.55 8.97
N ARG A 61 11.08 2.84 9.80
CA ARG A 61 10.11 1.84 9.31
C ARG A 61 9.02 2.50 8.47
N GLU A 62 8.48 3.60 8.97
CA GLU A 62 7.44 4.39 8.35
C GLU A 62 7.97 5.07 7.09
N PHE A 63 9.22 5.57 7.12
CA PHE A 63 9.88 6.12 5.93
C PHE A 63 9.93 5.12 4.77
N PHE A 64 10.44 3.90 5.00
CA PHE A 64 10.49 2.89 3.95
C PHE A 64 9.09 2.45 3.48
N THR A 65 8.12 2.39 4.39
CA THR A 65 6.73 2.08 4.06
C THR A 65 6.11 3.17 3.17
N LEU A 66 6.39 4.44 3.43
CA LEU A 66 5.90 5.56 2.62
C LEU A 66 6.57 5.60 1.24
N ILE A 67 7.86 5.32 1.16
CA ILE A 67 8.56 5.19 -0.13
C ILE A 67 7.96 4.08 -0.98
N ILE A 68 7.75 2.88 -0.42
CA ILE A 68 7.19 1.77 -1.22
C ILE A 68 5.76 2.08 -1.68
N LEU A 69 4.94 2.72 -0.83
CA LEU A 69 3.61 3.18 -1.21
C LEU A 69 3.65 4.23 -2.33
N THR A 70 4.63 5.14 -2.28
CA THR A 70 4.85 6.14 -3.34
C THR A 70 5.21 5.47 -4.66
N LEU A 71 6.15 4.53 -4.64
CA LEU A 71 6.54 3.76 -5.83
C LEU A 71 5.39 2.95 -6.40
N CYS A 72 4.59 2.30 -5.55
CA CYS A 72 3.38 1.59 -5.98
C CYS A 72 2.38 2.54 -6.63
N PHE A 73 2.17 3.72 -6.06
CA PHE A 73 1.27 4.73 -6.61
C PHE A 73 1.74 5.27 -7.96
N ILE A 74 3.03 5.59 -8.10
CA ILE A 74 3.64 5.97 -9.39
C ILE A 74 3.44 4.85 -10.42
N ALA A 75 3.76 3.61 -10.05
CA ALA A 75 3.65 2.46 -10.93
C ALA A 75 2.22 2.30 -11.45
N ILE A 76 1.22 2.32 -10.56
CA ILE A 76 -0.20 2.21 -10.94
C ILE A 76 -0.61 3.29 -11.94
N ASN A 77 -0.24 4.56 -11.69
CA ASN A 77 -0.57 5.66 -12.59
C ASN A 77 0.16 5.54 -13.95
N TYR A 78 1.44 5.20 -13.93
CA TYR A 78 2.25 5.01 -15.14
C TYR A 78 1.72 3.87 -16.01
N ILE A 79 1.32 2.76 -15.39
CA ILE A 79 0.78 1.59 -16.08
C ILE A 79 -0.58 1.90 -16.71
N GLN A 80 -1.47 2.57 -15.98
CA GLN A 80 -2.77 2.98 -16.53
C GLN A 80 -2.64 3.91 -17.74
N ALA A 81 -1.60 4.75 -17.78
CA ALA A 81 -1.37 5.68 -18.88
C ALA A 81 -0.68 5.05 -20.11
N ASN A 82 0.18 4.05 -19.92
CA ASN A 82 1.10 3.59 -20.99
C ASN A 82 0.93 2.13 -21.41
N ILE A 83 0.20 1.30 -20.67
CA ILE A 83 0.13 -0.15 -20.89
C ILE A 83 -1.31 -0.58 -21.22
N GLY A 84 -1.45 -1.54 -22.14
CA GLY A 84 -2.76 -2.10 -22.52
C GLY A 84 -3.57 -2.67 -21.35
N LYS A 85 -4.90 -2.56 -21.42
CA LYS A 85 -5.85 -2.86 -20.32
C LYS A 85 -5.62 -4.21 -19.62
N THR A 86 -5.25 -5.26 -20.38
CA THR A 86 -5.04 -6.60 -19.83
C THR A 86 -3.78 -6.67 -18.98
N ALA A 87 -2.64 -6.23 -19.51
CA ALA A 87 -1.37 -6.25 -18.78
C ALA A 87 -1.41 -5.26 -17.59
N ALA A 88 -2.15 -4.16 -17.72
CA ALA A 88 -2.38 -3.24 -16.61
C ALA A 88 -3.08 -3.91 -15.41
N LYS A 89 -4.08 -4.76 -15.67
CA LYS A 89 -4.81 -5.50 -14.62
C LYS A 89 -3.92 -6.51 -13.90
N ASP A 90 -3.05 -7.18 -14.64
CA ASP A 90 -2.13 -8.17 -14.09
C ASP A 90 -1.09 -7.52 -13.17
N ILE A 91 -0.51 -6.40 -13.60
CA ILE A 91 0.47 -5.67 -12.78
C ILE A 91 -0.20 -5.04 -11.56
N TYR A 92 -1.40 -4.50 -11.73
CA TYR A 92 -2.20 -3.99 -10.62
C TYR A 92 -2.40 -5.07 -9.54
N SER A 93 -2.70 -6.31 -9.96
CA SER A 93 -2.84 -7.45 -9.05
C SER A 93 -1.55 -7.78 -8.29
N ILE A 94 -0.39 -7.71 -8.97
CA ILE A 94 0.93 -7.89 -8.35
C ILE A 94 1.16 -6.80 -7.29
N ILE A 95 0.92 -5.54 -7.64
CA ILE A 95 1.12 -4.40 -6.72
C ILE A 95 0.22 -4.54 -5.49
N CYS A 96 -1.04 -4.95 -5.67
CA CYS A 96 -1.97 -5.18 -4.56
C CYS A 96 -1.50 -6.27 -3.58
N ILE A 97 -0.75 -7.28 -4.02
CA ILE A 97 -0.14 -8.29 -3.14
C ILE A 97 1.16 -7.77 -2.51
N LEU A 98 1.91 -6.98 -3.27
CA LEU A 98 3.22 -6.47 -2.84
C LEU A 98 3.11 -5.48 -1.68
N ILE A 99 2.07 -4.64 -1.67
CA ILE A 99 1.80 -3.65 -0.60
C ILE A 99 1.69 -4.31 0.79
N PRO A 100 0.75 -5.25 1.06
CA PRO A 100 0.57 -5.83 2.38
C PRO A 100 1.79 -6.66 2.82
N ILE A 101 2.49 -7.31 1.90
CA ILE A 101 3.72 -8.04 2.21
C ILE A 101 4.81 -7.08 2.68
N ASN A 102 5.01 -5.96 1.97
CA ASN A 102 6.00 -4.96 2.36
C ASN A 102 5.68 -4.33 3.71
N ILE A 103 4.41 -3.96 3.96
CA ILE A 103 3.98 -3.45 5.26
C ILE A 103 4.28 -4.47 6.37
N LEU A 104 3.97 -5.74 6.14
CA LEU A 104 4.23 -6.80 7.11
C LEU A 104 5.73 -6.94 7.41
N ILE A 105 6.56 -7.05 6.38
CA ILE A 105 8.02 -7.17 6.51
C ILE A 105 8.58 -5.96 7.26
N PHE A 106 8.27 -4.73 6.82
CA PHE A 106 8.80 -3.51 7.45
C PHE A 106 8.33 -3.35 8.90
N SER A 107 7.15 -3.87 9.23
CA SER A 107 6.66 -3.90 10.60
C SER A 107 7.57 -4.74 11.52
N PHE A 108 8.08 -5.88 11.06
CA PHE A 108 8.94 -6.77 11.87
C PHE A 108 10.39 -6.29 11.99
N LEU A 109 10.91 -5.55 11.01
CA LEU A 109 12.30 -5.12 11.03
C LEU A 109 12.58 -4.18 12.21
N LYS A 110 13.70 -4.33 12.93
CA LYS A 110 14.07 -3.40 14.02
C LYS A 110 14.29 -1.97 13.49
N GLU A 111 13.97 -0.98 14.31
CA GLU A 111 14.33 0.42 14.06
C GLU A 111 15.85 0.55 14.11
N ARG A 112 16.46 0.63 12.94
CA ARG A 112 17.90 0.85 12.74
C ARG A 112 18.04 1.96 11.69
N GLY A 113 19.10 2.76 11.78
CA GLY A 113 19.33 3.94 10.93
C GLY A 113 19.14 3.68 9.42
N VAL A 114 18.64 4.67 8.67
CA VAL A 114 18.44 4.58 7.21
C VAL A 114 19.76 4.33 6.47
N LEU A 115 20.86 4.93 6.93
CA LEU A 115 22.21 4.77 6.35
C LEU A 115 22.99 3.60 6.96
N THR A 116 22.32 2.65 7.61
CA THR A 116 22.98 1.43 8.09
C THR A 116 22.99 0.37 6.99
N LEU A 117 23.87 -0.62 7.11
CA LEU A 117 23.91 -1.81 6.24
C LEU A 117 22.51 -2.45 6.04
N TRP A 118 21.67 -2.39 7.07
CA TRP A 118 20.27 -2.83 7.02
C TRP A 118 19.36 -1.93 6.18
N GLY A 119 19.58 -0.63 6.18
CA GLY A 119 18.87 0.29 5.29
C GLY A 119 19.24 0.07 3.83
N LEU A 120 20.51 -0.21 3.55
CA LEU A 120 20.97 -0.56 2.20
C LEU A 120 20.33 -1.86 1.69
N ILE A 121 20.22 -2.89 2.55
CA ILE A 121 19.50 -4.13 2.23
C ILE A 121 18.03 -3.85 1.89
N ARG A 122 17.36 -2.95 2.63
CA ARG A 122 15.96 -2.57 2.34
C ARG A 122 15.83 -1.86 0.99
N ILE A 123 16.75 -0.96 0.67
CA ILE A 123 16.79 -0.31 -0.64
C ILE A 123 17.02 -1.36 -1.74
N GLY A 124 17.97 -2.27 -1.55
CA GLY A 124 18.22 -3.38 -2.47
C GLY A 124 17.00 -4.28 -2.66
N PHE A 125 16.24 -4.54 -1.58
CA PHE A 125 15.00 -5.30 -1.65
C PHE A 125 13.92 -4.59 -2.47
N ILE A 126 13.73 -3.28 -2.26
CA ILE A 126 12.79 -2.47 -3.06
C ILE A 126 13.20 -2.45 -4.54
N ILE A 127 14.49 -2.24 -4.83
CA ILE A 127 15.02 -2.26 -6.21
C ILE A 127 14.82 -3.65 -6.84
N SER A 128 15.07 -4.72 -6.09
CA SER A 128 14.86 -6.10 -6.55
C SER A 128 13.40 -6.36 -6.88
N GLN A 129 12.45 -5.85 -6.07
CA GLN A 129 11.02 -5.94 -6.36
C GLN A 129 10.64 -5.20 -7.64
N LEU A 130 11.21 -4.00 -7.87
CA LEU A 130 10.97 -3.24 -9.10
C LEU A 130 11.52 -3.96 -10.33
N LEU A 131 12.75 -4.49 -10.24
CA LEU A 131 13.37 -5.27 -11.32
C LEU A 131 12.61 -6.55 -11.61
N PHE A 132 12.19 -7.27 -10.57
CA PHE A 132 11.40 -8.49 -10.70
C PHE A 132 10.05 -8.20 -11.36
N SER A 133 9.38 -7.13 -10.93
CA SER A 133 8.11 -6.70 -11.53
C SER A 133 8.30 -6.37 -13.02
N TYR A 134 9.32 -5.59 -13.35
CA TYR A 134 9.66 -5.24 -14.74
C TYR A 134 9.98 -6.50 -15.59
N TRP A 135 10.75 -7.43 -15.04
CA TRP A 135 11.12 -8.67 -15.73
C TRP A 135 9.92 -9.60 -15.99
N VAL A 136 9.01 -9.72 -15.02
CA VAL A 136 7.77 -10.50 -15.15
C VAL A 136 6.87 -9.91 -16.24
N ILE A 137 6.77 -8.58 -16.32
CA ILE A 137 5.99 -7.88 -17.35
C ILE A 137 6.55 -8.14 -18.74
N ASN A 138 7.86 -8.02 -18.91
CA ASN A 138 8.50 -8.16 -20.22
C ASN A 138 8.54 -9.61 -20.73
N SER A 139 8.45 -10.60 -19.83
CA SER A 139 8.56 -12.02 -20.20
C SER A 139 7.23 -12.71 -20.53
N GLU A 140 6.09 -12.00 -20.51
CA GLU A 140 4.73 -12.55 -20.74
C GLU A 140 4.49 -13.93 -20.07
N ARG A 141 5.04 -14.19 -18.87
CA ARG A 141 4.95 -15.50 -18.22
C ARG A 141 3.53 -15.72 -17.66
N ARG A 142 2.66 -16.25 -18.51
CA ARG A 142 1.24 -16.54 -18.24
C ARG A 142 1.04 -17.50 -17.05
N ASP A 143 2.02 -18.34 -16.73
CA ASP A 143 1.92 -19.28 -15.60
C ASP A 143 1.90 -18.57 -14.23
N ILE A 144 2.78 -17.59 -14.04
CA ILE A 144 2.85 -16.81 -12.79
C ILE A 144 1.61 -15.92 -12.66
N LEU A 145 1.20 -15.30 -13.77
CA LEU A 145 -0.01 -14.48 -13.86
C LEU A 145 -1.28 -15.31 -13.62
N GLY A 146 -1.31 -16.56 -14.08
CA GLY A 146 -2.41 -17.50 -13.87
C GLY A 146 -2.57 -17.89 -12.40
N MET A 147 -1.48 -18.00 -11.63
CA MET A 147 -1.55 -18.22 -10.18
C MET A 147 -2.03 -16.97 -9.43
N LEU A 148 -1.67 -15.77 -9.90
CA LEU A 148 -2.04 -14.48 -9.30
C LEU A 148 -3.50 -14.10 -9.54
N ASN A 149 -4.09 -14.51 -10.67
CA ASN A 149 -5.50 -14.32 -10.98
C ASN A 149 -6.36 -15.55 -10.64
N LYS A 150 -5.75 -16.61 -10.07
CA LYS A 150 -6.50 -17.81 -9.71
C LYS A 150 -7.52 -17.43 -8.63
N SER A 151 -8.79 -17.65 -8.93
CA SER A 151 -9.86 -17.53 -7.95
C SER A 151 -9.68 -18.66 -6.95
N ILE A 152 -9.29 -18.29 -5.72
CA ILE A 152 -9.00 -19.22 -4.61
C ILE A 152 -10.26 -19.37 -3.75
N LEU A 153 -11.18 -18.40 -3.83
CA LEU A 153 -12.43 -18.39 -3.08
C LEU A 153 -13.62 -18.69 -4.00
N PRO A 154 -14.54 -19.61 -3.61
CA PRO A 154 -15.74 -19.89 -4.39
C PRO A 154 -16.77 -18.74 -4.40
N ALA A 155 -16.51 -17.67 -3.64
CA ALA A 155 -17.35 -16.49 -3.60
C ALA A 155 -16.96 -15.54 -4.74
N LYS A 156 -17.91 -15.25 -5.65
CA LYS A 156 -17.81 -14.26 -6.74
C LYS A 156 -17.63 -12.82 -6.19
N LEU A 157 -16.52 -12.55 -5.52
CA LEU A 157 -16.12 -11.21 -5.07
C LEU A 157 -15.56 -10.38 -6.24
N SER A 158 -15.20 -11.03 -7.35
CA SER A 158 -14.73 -10.41 -8.58
C SER A 158 -15.75 -9.50 -9.28
N SER A 159 -17.04 -9.57 -8.93
CA SER A 159 -18.07 -8.68 -9.47
C SER A 159 -18.21 -7.36 -8.70
N ILE A 160 -17.66 -7.28 -7.48
CA ILE A 160 -17.79 -6.10 -6.60
C ILE A 160 -16.45 -5.36 -6.49
N THR A 161 -15.32 -6.07 -6.60
CA THR A 161 -14.00 -5.47 -6.43
C THR A 161 -13.05 -5.81 -7.59
N SER A 162 -12.40 -4.80 -8.15
CA SER A 162 -11.33 -4.95 -9.16
C SER A 162 -10.02 -5.54 -8.60
N ILE A 163 -9.98 -5.87 -7.31
CA ILE A 163 -8.81 -6.39 -6.59
C ILE A 163 -8.77 -7.91 -6.74
N SER A 164 -7.58 -8.47 -6.96
CA SER A 164 -7.38 -9.93 -7.00
C SER A 164 -7.67 -10.58 -5.64
N GLU A 165 -8.36 -11.71 -5.63
CA GLU A 165 -8.66 -12.49 -4.41
C GLU A 165 -7.41 -12.81 -3.56
N PRO A 166 -6.27 -13.25 -4.14
CA PRO A 166 -5.06 -13.46 -3.34
C PRO A 166 -4.53 -12.18 -2.68
N ALA A 167 -4.72 -11.00 -3.29
CA ALA A 167 -4.37 -9.73 -2.64
C ALA A 167 -5.24 -9.47 -1.41
N LEU A 168 -6.55 -9.70 -1.52
CA LEU A 168 -7.46 -9.57 -0.37
C LEU A 168 -7.03 -10.50 0.77
N ALA A 169 -6.73 -11.76 0.46
CA ALA A 169 -6.23 -12.71 1.46
C ALA A 169 -4.93 -12.21 2.12
N ALA A 170 -3.98 -11.69 1.33
CA ALA A 170 -2.73 -11.12 1.86
C ALA A 170 -3.00 -9.93 2.79
N PHE A 171 -3.92 -9.02 2.45
CA PHE A 171 -4.33 -7.92 3.32
C PHE A 171 -4.95 -8.41 4.63
N PHE A 172 -5.86 -9.40 4.58
CA PHE A 172 -6.47 -9.98 5.77
C PHE A 172 -5.45 -10.66 6.68
N ILE A 173 -4.54 -11.46 6.11
CA ILE A 173 -3.47 -12.12 6.86
C ILE A 173 -2.55 -11.08 7.51
N THR A 174 -2.10 -10.08 6.76
CA THR A 174 -1.28 -8.98 7.29
C THR A 174 -2.01 -8.24 8.42
N PHE A 175 -3.29 -7.96 8.27
CA PHE A 175 -4.09 -7.30 9.30
C PHE A 175 -4.15 -8.13 10.59
N ILE A 176 -4.49 -9.43 10.49
CA ILE A 176 -4.55 -10.33 11.65
C ILE A 176 -3.20 -10.38 12.37
N ILE A 177 -2.10 -10.55 11.64
CA ILE A 177 -0.75 -10.62 12.24
C ILE A 177 -0.40 -9.31 12.97
N LEU A 178 -0.70 -8.16 12.36
CA LEU A 178 -0.42 -6.86 12.97
C LEU A 178 -1.27 -6.59 14.21
N VAL A 179 -2.55 -6.97 14.19
CA VAL A 179 -3.45 -6.85 15.36
C VAL A 179 -2.97 -7.73 16.50
N LEU A 180 -2.67 -9.01 16.22
CA LEU A 180 -2.12 -9.93 17.22
C LEU A 180 -0.85 -9.36 17.83
N ARG A 181 0.08 -8.89 16.99
CA ARG A 181 1.32 -8.28 17.46
C ARG A 181 1.06 -7.07 18.34
N HIS A 182 0.15 -6.18 17.96
CA HIS A 182 -0.17 -5.00 18.77
C HIS A 182 -0.71 -5.39 20.16
N ILE A 183 -1.55 -6.42 20.24
CA ILE A 183 -2.08 -6.94 21.50
C ILE A 183 -0.96 -7.53 22.35
N PHE A 184 -0.09 -8.36 21.78
CA PHE A 184 1.03 -8.97 22.52
C PHE A 184 2.07 -7.95 22.99
N TYR A 185 2.36 -6.90 22.20
CA TYR A 185 3.36 -5.88 22.55
C TYR A 185 2.90 -4.94 23.67
N LYS A 186 1.59 -4.82 23.92
CA LYS A 186 1.03 -4.01 25.02
C LYS A 186 1.03 -4.75 26.37
N SER A 187 1.40 -6.03 26.38
CA SER A 187 1.38 -6.90 27.56
C SER A 187 2.76 -7.07 28.23
N SER A 188 3.78 -6.35 27.78
CA SER A 188 5.12 -6.32 28.40
C SER A 188 5.54 -4.89 28.72
#